data_AF-A0A3S0U8W8-F1
#
_entry.id   AF-A0A3S0U8W8-F1
#
_cell.length_a   1.000
_cell.length_b   1.000
_cell.length_c   1.000
_cell.angle_alpha   90.00
_cell.angle_beta   90.00
_cell.angle_gamma   90.00
#
_symmetry.space_group_name_H-M   'P 1'
#
loop_
_entity.id
_entity.type
_entity.pdbx_description
1 polymer ?
#
loop_
_entity_poly.entity_id
_entity_poly.type
_entity_poly.pdbx_seq_one_letter_code
_entity_poly.pdbx_strand_id
1 'polypeptide(L)'
;MRKTTLSNTQRTIWMVLITSLAVAFFAGLIDLGLMFLSPMTDSLLPPRGAEGLGEAAIDAFVWSAFPATIGALGLTPFVLQRGTYSWLEAAVAGVLAFMAAVIIFPFDAPGGVPFLAFAAGLLMIGMRALLIAAGILKS
;
A
#
# COMPACT_ATOMS: atom_id res chain seq x y z
N MET A 1 -15.13 -28.46 -11.02
CA MET A 1 -15.01 -27.05 -11.46
C MET A 1 -13.69 -26.86 -12.20
N ARG A 2 -13.71 -26.44 -13.47
CA ARG A 2 -12.48 -26.10 -14.22
C ARG A 2 -11.83 -24.89 -13.53
N LYS A 3 -10.62 -25.03 -12.99
CA LYS A 3 -9.83 -23.87 -12.53
C LYS A 3 -9.47 -23.07 -13.78
N THR A 4 -10.09 -21.91 -13.98
CA THR A 4 -9.67 -20.95 -14.99
C THR A 4 -8.22 -20.55 -14.71
N THR A 5 -7.30 -21.01 -15.54
CA THR A 5 -5.87 -20.69 -15.43
C THR A 5 -5.63 -19.29 -15.97
N LEU A 6 -5.47 -18.30 -15.09
CA LEU A 6 -5.10 -16.94 -15.47
C LEU A 6 -3.70 -16.91 -16.10
N SER A 7 -3.57 -16.24 -17.25
CA SER A 7 -2.28 -15.93 -17.87
C SER A 7 -1.49 -14.92 -17.03
N ASN A 8 -0.15 -14.88 -17.15
CA ASN A 8 0.66 -13.93 -16.39
C ASN A 8 0.27 -12.46 -16.67
N THR A 9 -0.15 -12.14 -17.89
CA THR A 9 -0.67 -10.81 -18.24
C THR A 9 -1.95 -10.49 -17.48
N GLN A 10 -2.91 -11.41 -17.42
CA GLN A 10 -4.14 -11.22 -16.65
C GLN A 10 -3.85 -11.07 -15.16
N ARG A 11 -2.94 -11.89 -14.62
CA ARG A 11 -2.51 -11.78 -13.20
C ARG A 11 -1.90 -10.43 -12.90
N THR A 12 -1.09 -9.91 -13.82
CA THR A 12 -0.46 -8.59 -13.70
C THR A 12 -1.50 -7.48 -13.67
N ILE A 13 -2.45 -7.48 -14.62
CA ILE A 13 -3.51 -6.48 -14.68
C ILE A 13 -4.33 -6.50 -13.37
N TRP A 14 -4.75 -7.68 -12.92
CA TRP A 14 -5.50 -7.82 -11.68
C TRP A 14 -4.69 -7.39 -10.45
N MET A 15 -3.41 -7.78 -10.38
CA MET A 15 -2.51 -7.35 -9.32
C MET A 15 -2.42 -5.83 -9.27
N VAL A 16 -2.21 -5.16 -10.40
CA VAL A 16 -2.08 -3.70 -10.45
C VAL A 16 -3.38 -3.04 -9.98
N LEU A 17 -4.52 -3.41 -10.58
CA LEU A 17 -5.81 -2.81 -10.24
C LEU A 17 -6.17 -2.98 -8.76
N ILE A 18 -6.01 -4.19 -8.23
CA ILE A 18 -6.37 -4.49 -6.84
C ILE A 18 -5.38 -3.82 -5.88
N THR A 19 -4.09 -3.86 -6.16
CA THR A 19 -3.08 -3.26 -5.28
C THR A 19 -3.26 -1.73 -5.23
N SER A 20 -3.46 -1.08 -6.37
CA SER A 20 -3.72 0.36 -6.46
C SER A 20 -4.92 0.81 -5.61
N LEU A 21 -5.96 -0.01 -5.50
CA LEU A 21 -7.18 0.33 -4.76
C LEU A 21 -7.13 -0.12 -3.30
N ALA A 22 -6.79 -1.38 -3.05
CA ALA A 22 -6.85 -1.98 -1.73
C ALA A 22 -5.78 -1.42 -0.79
N VAL A 23 -4.54 -1.19 -1.28
CA VAL A 23 -3.49 -0.58 -0.46
C VAL A 23 -3.88 0.83 -0.05
N ALA A 24 -4.47 1.61 -0.96
CA ALA A 24 -4.95 2.96 -0.65
C ALA A 24 -6.09 2.95 0.38
N PHE A 25 -7.03 2.01 0.24
CA PHE A 25 -8.10 1.81 1.23
C PHE A 25 -7.54 1.48 2.62
N PHE A 26 -6.59 0.54 2.71
CA PHE A 26 -5.98 0.20 4.00
C PHE A 26 -5.10 1.32 4.56
N ALA A 27 -4.46 2.12 3.71
CA ALA A 27 -3.74 3.31 4.16
C ALA A 27 -4.68 4.33 4.82
N GLY A 28 -5.85 4.58 4.23
CA GLY A 28 -6.88 5.43 4.85
C GLY A 28 -7.40 4.87 6.18
N LEU A 29 -7.59 3.55 6.29
CA LEU A 29 -7.95 2.91 7.57
C LEU A 29 -6.85 3.03 8.62
N ILE A 30 -5.58 2.91 8.22
CA ILE A 30 -4.45 3.10 9.13
C ILE A 30 -4.41 4.54 9.62
N ASP A 31 -4.57 5.53 8.73
CA ASP A 31 -4.57 6.93 9.12
C ASP A 31 -5.71 7.27 10.10
N LEU A 32 -6.91 6.78 9.83
CA LEU A 32 -8.05 6.87 10.74
C LEU A 32 -7.78 6.18 12.09
N GLY A 33 -7.14 5.01 12.08
CA GLY A 33 -6.70 4.33 13.30
C GLY A 33 -5.67 5.15 14.10
N LEU A 34 -4.72 5.78 13.40
CA LEU A 34 -3.72 6.67 14.03
C LEU A 34 -4.38 7.94 14.60
N MET A 35 -5.44 8.44 13.98
CA MET A 35 -6.20 9.58 14.51
C MET A 35 -6.90 9.23 15.84
N PHE A 36 -7.49 8.04 15.96
CA PHE A 36 -8.02 7.55 17.24
C PHE A 36 -6.95 7.33 18.31
N LEU A 37 -5.73 7.00 17.89
CA LEU A 37 -4.57 6.80 18.76
C LEU A 37 -3.72 8.05 18.93
N SER A 38 -4.17 9.22 18.43
CA SER A 38 -3.45 10.50 18.49
C SER A 38 -2.75 10.78 19.83
N PRO A 39 -3.39 10.68 21.02
CA PRO A 39 -2.72 10.97 22.29
C PRO A 39 -1.50 10.05 22.56
N MET A 40 -1.40 8.90 21.90
CA MET A 40 -0.27 7.98 21.98
C MET A 40 0.75 8.17 20.85
N THR A 41 0.36 8.78 19.72
CA THR A 41 1.20 8.92 18.51
C THR A 41 1.69 10.33 18.23
N ASP A 42 1.21 11.34 18.94
CA ASP A 42 1.55 12.77 18.74
C ASP A 42 3.05 13.08 18.94
N SER A 43 3.81 12.19 19.60
CA SER A 43 5.27 12.31 19.71
C SER A 43 6.01 11.92 18.42
N LEU A 44 5.35 11.20 17.51
CA LEU A 44 5.92 10.65 16.27
C LEU A 44 5.27 11.23 15.01
N LEU A 45 4.00 11.65 15.10
CA LEU A 45 3.18 12.10 13.98
C LEU A 45 2.52 13.44 14.33
N PRO A 46 2.17 14.28 13.33
CA PRO A 46 1.51 15.55 13.59
C PRO A 46 0.16 15.33 14.27
N PRO A 47 -0.29 16.24 15.16
CA PRO A 47 -1.62 16.18 15.74
C PRO A 47 -2.68 16.22 14.63
N ARG A 48 -3.51 15.18 14.54
CA ARG A 48 -4.52 15.01 13.46
C ARG A 48 -5.91 15.57 13.81
N GLY A 49 -6.02 16.43 14.82
CA GLY A 49 -7.28 16.72 15.50
C GLY A 49 -8.25 17.72 14.84
N ALA A 50 -7.93 18.29 13.67
CA ALA A 50 -8.72 19.39 13.10
C ALA A 50 -9.73 18.97 12.02
N GLU A 51 -9.54 17.82 11.37
CA GLU A 51 -10.36 17.37 10.24
C GLU A 51 -11.47 16.39 10.67
N GLY A 52 -12.57 16.34 9.93
CA GLY A 52 -13.60 15.33 10.14
C GLY A 52 -13.07 13.93 9.80
N LEU A 53 -13.42 12.91 10.60
CA LEU A 53 -12.93 11.52 10.43
C LEU A 53 -13.10 10.98 9.00
N GLY A 54 -14.22 11.30 8.34
CA GLY A 54 -14.49 10.89 6.96
C GLY A 54 -13.64 11.65 5.94
N GLU A 55 -13.35 12.92 6.19
CA GLU A 55 -12.53 13.77 5.32
C GLU A 55 -11.06 13.30 5.36
N ALA A 56 -10.52 13.10 6.56
CA ALA A 56 -9.16 12.57 6.74
C ALA A 56 -8.97 11.19 6.07
N ALA A 57 -9.93 10.28 6.22
CA ALA A 57 -9.85 8.96 5.60
C ALA A 57 -9.90 9.02 4.06
N ILE A 58 -10.72 9.92 3.49
CA ILE A 58 -10.81 10.13 2.04
C ILE A 58 -9.53 10.79 1.53
N ASP A 59 -9.01 11.80 2.22
CA ASP A 59 -7.77 12.48 1.83
C ASP A 59 -6.59 11.49 1.83
N ALA A 60 -6.43 10.71 2.90
CA ALA A 60 -5.44 9.64 2.98
C ALA A 60 -5.61 8.59 1.87
N PHE A 61 -6.83 8.21 1.52
CA PHE A 61 -7.09 7.30 0.40
C PHE A 61 -6.66 7.90 -0.94
N VAL A 62 -7.04 9.15 -1.23
CA VAL A 62 -6.73 9.83 -2.48
C VAL A 62 -5.21 9.98 -2.65
N TRP A 63 -4.52 10.41 -1.60
CA TRP A 63 -3.08 10.60 -1.65
C TRP A 63 -2.28 9.31 -1.67
N SER A 64 -2.79 8.23 -1.06
CA SER A 64 -2.11 6.92 -1.06
C SER A 64 -2.33 6.12 -2.34
N ALA A 65 -3.35 6.44 -3.15
CA ALA A 65 -3.61 5.77 -4.43
C ALA A 65 -2.44 5.89 -5.42
N PHE A 66 -1.78 7.05 -5.45
CA PHE A 66 -0.63 7.28 -6.32
C PHE A 66 0.59 6.40 -5.95
N PRO A 67 1.13 6.45 -4.71
CA PRO A 67 2.23 5.57 -4.32
C PRO A 67 1.84 4.09 -4.37
N ALA A 68 0.62 3.72 -3.99
CA ALA A 68 0.14 2.34 -4.14
C ALA A 68 0.27 1.84 -5.59
N THR A 69 -0.11 2.70 -6.55
CA THR A 69 0.03 2.42 -7.98
C THR A 69 1.49 2.31 -8.41
N ILE A 70 2.36 3.21 -7.94
CA ILE A 70 3.81 3.11 -8.23
C ILE A 70 4.37 1.77 -7.72
N GLY A 71 4.03 1.39 -6.49
CA GLY A 71 4.47 0.12 -5.90
C GLY A 71 3.98 -1.08 -6.72
N ALA A 72 2.72 -1.05 -7.15
CA ALA A 72 2.15 -2.10 -7.99
C ALA A 72 2.82 -2.19 -9.38
N LEU A 73 3.09 -1.04 -10.02
CA LEU A 73 3.81 -0.97 -11.29
C LEU A 73 5.25 -1.48 -11.13
N GLY A 74 5.93 -1.17 -10.02
CA GLY A 74 7.26 -1.71 -9.71
C GLY A 74 7.29 -3.24 -9.64
N LEU A 75 6.16 -3.88 -9.28
CA LEU A 75 6.04 -5.34 -9.21
C LEU A 75 5.64 -6.00 -10.53
N THR A 76 5.24 -5.22 -11.53
CA THR A 76 4.74 -5.72 -12.82
C THR A 76 5.72 -6.63 -13.57
N PRO A 77 7.02 -6.30 -13.69
CA PRO A 77 7.97 -7.16 -14.40
C PRO A 77 8.05 -8.57 -13.81
N PHE A 78 7.98 -8.67 -12.48
CA PHE A 78 8.04 -9.94 -11.76
C PHE A 78 6.81 -10.82 -12.03
N VAL A 79 5.61 -10.25 -12.01
CA VAL A 79 4.37 -10.99 -12.28
C VAL A 79 4.30 -11.40 -13.75
N LEU A 80 4.72 -10.56 -14.69
CA LEU A 80 4.77 -10.92 -16.11
C LEU A 80 5.70 -12.12 -16.36
N GLN A 81 6.88 -12.13 -15.75
CA GLN A 81 7.87 -13.19 -15.96
C GLN A 81 7.53 -14.47 -15.20
N ARG A 82 7.18 -14.38 -13.91
CA ARG A 82 7.06 -15.53 -13.00
C ARG A 82 5.62 -15.87 -12.62
N GLY A 83 4.68 -14.95 -12.83
CA GLY A 83 3.30 -15.05 -12.33
C GLY A 83 3.19 -14.80 -10.83
N THR A 84 4.27 -14.34 -10.19
CA THR A 84 4.37 -14.04 -8.76
C THR A 84 5.61 -13.21 -8.44
N TYR A 85 5.74 -12.79 -7.19
CA TYR A 85 6.90 -12.10 -6.60
C TYR A 85 7.10 -12.59 -5.15
N SER A 86 8.26 -12.33 -4.57
CA SER A 86 8.59 -12.68 -3.18
C SER A 86 8.00 -11.68 -2.19
N TRP A 87 7.94 -12.05 -0.91
CA TRP A 87 7.53 -11.12 0.15
C TRP A 87 8.51 -9.94 0.27
N LEU A 88 9.80 -10.16 0.01
CA LEU A 88 10.82 -9.12 0.08
C LEU A 88 10.65 -8.10 -1.06
N GLU A 89 10.38 -8.57 -2.29
CA GLU A 89 10.07 -7.69 -3.42
C GLU A 89 8.83 -6.83 -3.13
N ALA A 90 7.81 -7.40 -2.49
CA ALA A 90 6.62 -6.67 -2.05
C ALA A 90 6.96 -5.58 -1.02
N ALA A 91 7.74 -5.94 0.01
CA ALA A 91 8.16 -5.02 1.05
C ALA A 91 8.95 -3.83 0.47
N VAL A 92 9.92 -4.12 -0.40
CA VAL A 92 10.74 -3.11 -1.08
C VAL A 92 9.87 -2.21 -1.94
N ALA A 93 8.93 -2.76 -2.71
CA ALA A 93 8.01 -1.96 -3.52
C ALA A 93 7.18 -0.99 -2.66
N GLY A 94 6.69 -1.43 -1.50
CA GLY A 94 5.95 -0.57 -0.57
C GLY A 94 6.79 0.56 0.03
N VAL A 95 8.01 0.25 0.48
CA VAL A 95 8.94 1.24 1.03
C VAL A 95 9.33 2.27 -0.04
N LEU A 96 9.70 1.82 -1.26
CA LEU A 96 10.09 2.72 -2.35
C LEU A 96 8.92 3.59 -2.83
N ALA A 97 7.70 3.03 -2.89
CA ALA A 97 6.50 3.78 -3.20
C ALA A 97 6.23 4.89 -2.18
N PHE A 98 6.35 4.57 -0.88
CA PHE A 98 6.20 5.58 0.18
C PHE A 98 7.29 6.65 0.09
N MET A 99 8.54 6.26 -0.15
CA MET A 99 9.64 7.21 -0.35
C MET A 99 9.36 8.15 -1.52
N ALA A 100 8.83 7.64 -2.63
CA ALA A 100 8.43 8.47 -3.77
C ALA A 100 7.32 9.47 -3.38
N ALA A 101 6.35 9.05 -2.57
CA ALA A 101 5.32 9.96 -2.05
C ALA A 101 5.92 11.07 -1.17
N VAL A 102 6.82 10.73 -0.24
CA VAL A 102 7.46 11.73 0.66
C VAL A 102 8.33 12.73 -0.10
N ILE A 103 8.91 12.35 -1.24
CA ILE A 103 9.67 13.28 -2.09
C ILE A 103 8.75 14.27 -2.81
N ILE A 104 7.56 13.82 -3.22
CA ILE A 104 6.61 14.63 -4.01
C ILE A 104 5.73 15.48 -3.10
N PHE A 105 5.35 14.95 -1.93
CA PHE A 105 4.47 15.60 -0.98
C PHE A 105 5.25 16.00 0.27
N PRO A 106 5.27 17.29 0.63
CA PRO A 106 5.96 17.74 1.83
C PRO A 106 5.38 17.06 3.06
N PHE A 107 6.24 16.38 3.82
CA PHE A 107 5.84 15.60 4.99
C PHE A 107 6.34 16.28 6.27
N ASP A 108 5.44 16.93 6.99
CA ASP A 108 5.74 17.72 8.20
C ASP A 108 5.89 16.88 9.48
N ALA A 109 6.46 15.67 9.35
CA ALA A 109 6.83 14.82 10.50
C ALA A 109 7.99 13.88 10.17
N PRO A 110 9.23 14.39 10.08
CA PRO A 110 10.40 13.59 9.73
C PRO A 110 10.66 12.41 10.69
N GLY A 111 10.23 12.52 11.96
CA GLY A 111 10.33 11.43 12.95
C GLY A 111 9.43 10.22 12.66
N GLY A 112 8.29 10.43 11.98
CA GLY A 112 7.33 9.39 11.66
C GLY A 112 7.61 8.66 10.33
N VAL A 113 8.47 9.23 9.48
CA VAL A 113 8.78 8.71 8.14
C VAL A 113 9.26 7.25 8.16
N PRO A 114 10.21 6.83 9.03
CA PRO A 114 10.66 5.43 9.04
C PRO A 114 9.55 4.44 9.43
N PHE A 115 8.70 4.83 10.38
CA PHE A 115 7.57 4.01 10.83
C PHE A 115 6.53 3.83 9.72
N LEU A 116 6.18 4.91 9.03
CA LEU A 116 5.23 4.87 7.93
C LEU A 116 5.77 4.12 6.70
N ALA A 117 7.07 4.26 6.40
CA ALA A 117 7.73 3.47 5.36
C ALA A 117 7.67 1.98 5.67
N PHE A 118 7.91 1.60 6.92
CA PHE A 118 7.79 0.22 7.38
C PHE A 118 6.34 -0.29 7.26
N ALA A 119 5.36 0.50 7.68
CA ALA A 119 3.94 0.18 7.54
C ALA A 119 3.53 -0.01 6.06
N ALA A 120 4.04 0.83 5.15
CA ALA A 120 3.82 0.67 3.71
C ALA A 120 4.40 -0.64 3.16
N GLY A 121 5.59 -1.04 3.63
CA GLY A 121 6.18 -2.34 3.33
C GLY A 121 5.30 -3.50 3.81
N LEU A 122 4.80 -3.43 5.06
CA LEU A 122 3.89 -4.43 5.62
C LEU A 122 2.57 -4.52 4.85
N LEU A 123 1.99 -3.39 4.45
CA LEU A 123 0.79 -3.37 3.62
C LEU A 123 0.99 -4.13 2.31
N MET A 124 2.13 -3.93 1.63
CA MET A 124 2.42 -4.63 0.38
C MET A 124 2.68 -6.13 0.58
N ILE A 125 3.29 -6.53 1.70
CA ILE A 125 3.39 -7.95 2.08
C ILE A 125 2.00 -8.54 2.30
N GLY A 126 1.13 -7.84 3.04
CA GLY A 126 -0.25 -8.27 3.26
C GLY A 126 -1.05 -8.38 1.96
N MET A 127 -0.88 -7.41 1.07
CA MET A 127 -1.49 -7.38 -0.26
C MET A 127 -1.05 -8.59 -1.10
N ARG A 128 0.23 -8.94 -1.07
CA ARG A 128 0.74 -10.16 -1.70
C ARG A 128 0.03 -11.41 -1.18
N ALA A 129 -0.09 -11.55 0.15
CA ALA A 129 -0.76 -12.70 0.76
C ALA A 129 -2.22 -12.79 0.32
N LEU A 130 -2.93 -11.66 0.28
CA LEU A 130 -4.31 -11.59 -0.21
C LEU A 130 -4.43 -12.00 -1.69
N LEU A 131 -3.53 -11.54 -2.55
CA LEU A 131 -3.54 -11.88 -3.98
C LEU A 131 -3.24 -13.37 -4.23
N ILE A 132 -2.40 -14.00 -3.41
CA ILE A 132 -2.17 -15.45 -3.45
C ILE A 132 -3.42 -16.19 -2.99
N ALA A 133 -4.02 -15.77 -1.88
CA ALA A 133 -5.25 -16.37 -1.35
C ALA A 133 -6.43 -16.26 -2.34
N ALA A 134 -6.53 -15.14 -3.06
CA ALA A 134 -7.51 -14.91 -4.12
C ALA A 134 -7.21 -15.68 -5.43
N GLY A 135 -6.09 -16.41 -5.51
CA GLY A 135 -5.69 -17.17 -6.70
C GLY A 135 -5.14 -16.33 -7.86
N ILE A 136 -4.93 -15.03 -7.63
CA ILE A 136 -4.42 -14.07 -8.63
C ILE A 136 -2.92 -14.26 -8.83
N LEU A 137 -2.15 -14.45 -7.76
CA LEU A 137 -0.72 -14.79 -7.87
C LEU A 137 -0.51 -16.28 -7.69
N LYS A 138 0.61 -16.78 -8.20
CA LYS A 138 1.08 -18.13 -7.87
C LYS A 138 1.69 -18.14 -6.46
N SER A 139 1.46 -19.22 -5.73
CA SER A 139 2.06 -19.49 -4.41
C SER A 139 3.56 -19.75 -4.53
#